data_AF-A0A949ID66-F1
#
_entry.id   AF-A0A949ID66-F1
#
_cell.length_a   1.000
_cell.length_b   1.000
_cell.length_c   1.000
_cell.angle_alpha   90.00
_cell.angle_beta   90.00
_cell.angle_gamma   90.00
#
_symmetry.space_group_name_H-M   'P 1'
#
loop_
_entity.id
_entity.type
_entity.pdbx_description
1 polymer ?
#
loop_
_entity_poly.entity_id
_entity_poly.type
_entity_poly.pdbx_seq_one_letter_code
_entity_poly.pdbx_strand_id
1 'polypeptide(L)' 'MNHDPAIDYSATQPTDRLRLRWRARRGLLENDLFMQRFFSRYGDALDDAQVRGLAELLELPDNDLLDLLMGRT' A
#
# COMPACT_ATOMS: atom_id res chain seq x y z
N MET A 1 13.78 -16.33 -25.26
CA MET A 1 12.69 -15.90 -24.37
C MET A 1 13.27 -15.93 -22.98
N ASN A 2 13.96 -14.84 -22.59
CA ASN A 2 14.71 -14.79 -21.35
C ASN A 2 13.73 -14.73 -20.18
N HIS A 3 13.86 -15.69 -19.27
CA HIS A 3 13.20 -15.66 -17.98
C HIS A 3 14.03 -14.74 -17.08
N ASP A 4 13.61 -13.49 -16.93
CA ASP A 4 14.17 -12.54 -15.95
C ASP A 4 13.76 -12.96 -14.53
N PRO A 5 14.71 -13.16 -13.60
CA PRO A 5 14.46 -13.82 -12.31
C PRO A 5 13.91 -12.91 -11.20
N ALA A 6 13.21 -11.81 -11.52
CA ALA A 6 12.77 -10.83 -10.49
C ALA A 6 11.35 -10.28 -10.65
N ILE A 7 10.52 -10.82 -11.54
CA ILE A 7 9.11 -10.43 -11.60
C ILE A 7 8.31 -11.40 -10.74
N ASP A 8 8.14 -11.05 -9.47
CA ASP A 8 7.13 -11.69 -8.63
C ASP A 8 5.74 -11.30 -9.14
N TYR A 9 5.13 -12.20 -9.90
CA TYR A 9 3.76 -12.09 -10.41
C TYR A 9 2.69 -12.23 -9.33
N SER A 10 3.05 -12.39 -8.04
CA SER A 10 2.07 -12.50 -6.96
C SER A 10 1.22 -11.23 -6.85
N ALA A 11 1.84 -10.06 -6.75
CA ALA A 11 1.20 -8.79 -6.33
C ALA A 11 0.03 -8.27 -7.18
N THR A 12 -0.18 -8.80 -8.39
CA THR A 12 -1.29 -8.44 -9.28
C THR A 12 -2.56 -9.23 -8.99
N GLN A 13 -2.46 -10.29 -8.17
CA GLN A 13 -3.60 -11.15 -7.88
C GLN A 13 -4.68 -10.38 -7.10
N PRO A 14 -5.98 -10.64 -7.33
CA PRO A 14 -7.06 -10.01 -6.57
C PRO A 14 -6.93 -10.23 -5.05
N THR A 15 -6.24 -11.29 -4.64
CA THR A 15 -5.89 -11.56 -3.24
C THR A 15 -4.96 -10.50 -2.64
N ASP A 16 -4.04 -9.93 -3.42
CA ASP A 16 -3.08 -8.96 -2.90
C ASP A 16 -3.67 -7.56 -2.76
N ARG A 17 -4.55 -7.16 -3.67
CA ARG A 17 -5.35 -5.94 -3.49
C ARG A 17 -6.25 -6.04 -2.26
N LEU A 18 -6.79 -7.23 -1.97
CA LEU A 18 -7.54 -7.46 -0.73
C LEU A 18 -6.63 -7.38 0.51
N ARG A 19 -5.47 -8.04 0.51
CA ARG A 19 -4.48 -7.95 1.59
C ARG A 19 -4.02 -6.51 1.84
N LEU A 20 -3.81 -5.75 0.76
CA LEU A 20 -3.44 -4.34 0.81
C LEU A 20 -4.52 -3.51 1.51
N ARG A 21 -5.80 -3.69 1.13
CA ARG A 21 -6.93 -3.02 1.78
C ARG A 21 -7.07 -3.41 3.26
N TRP A 22 -6.71 -4.64 3.63
CA TRP A 22 -6.68 -5.06 5.03
C TRP A 22 -5.56 -4.37 5.82
N ARG A 23 -4.33 -4.31 5.27
CA ARG A 23 -3.18 -3.62 5.89
C ARG A 23 -3.37 -2.11 6.01
N ALA A 24 -4.23 -1.53 5.17
CA ALA A 24 -4.54 -0.10 5.21
C ALA A 24 -5.39 0.32 6.41
N ARG A 25 -5.96 -0.63 7.18
CA ARG A 25 -6.74 -0.36 8.40
C ARG A 25 -5.78 -0.15 9.57
N ARG A 26 -5.74 1.07 10.13
CA ARG A 26 -4.73 1.48 11.11
C ARG A 26 -5.32 1.78 12.48
N GLY A 27 -4.50 1.68 13.53
CA GLY A 27 -4.90 1.98 14.90
C GLY A 27 -4.97 3.48 15.18
N LEU A 28 -4.18 4.28 14.45
CA LEU A 28 -4.24 5.73 14.49
C LEU A 28 -5.30 6.27 13.52
N LEU A 29 -6.17 7.14 14.02
CA LEU A 29 -7.28 7.72 13.27
C LEU A 29 -6.79 8.53 12.06
N GLU A 30 -5.69 9.28 12.23
CA GLU A 30 -5.10 10.09 11.17
C GLU A 30 -4.67 9.22 9.99
N ASN A 31 -3.95 8.13 10.27
CA ASN A 31 -3.55 7.17 9.24
C ASN A 31 -4.76 6.52 8.58
N ASP A 32 -5.76 6.13 9.37
CA ASP A 32 -6.97 5.50 8.82
C ASP A 32 -7.72 6.47 7.88
N LEU A 33 -7.85 7.75 8.25
CA LEU A 33 -8.44 8.78 7.40
C LEU A 33 -7.62 9.03 6.13
N PHE A 34 -6.29 9.07 6.22
CA PHE A 34 -5.42 9.20 5.06
C PHE A 34 -5.63 8.04 4.09
N MET A 35 -5.61 6.80 4.61
CA MET A 35 -5.79 5.60 3.81
C MET A 35 -7.17 5.53 3.18
N GLN A 36 -8.24 5.80 3.94
CA GLN A 36 -9.61 5.82 3.40
C GLN A 36 -9.75 6.82 2.24
N ARG A 37 -9.25 8.05 2.41
CA ARG A 37 -9.30 9.08 1.36
C ARG A 37 -8.46 8.72 0.15
N PHE A 38 -7.26 8.18 0.37
CA PHE A 38 -6.39 7.73 -0.70
C PHE A 38 -7.04 6.62 -1.52
N PHE A 39 -7.51 5.54 -0.89
CA PHE A 39 -8.14 4.42 -1.58
C PHE A 39 -9.46 4.79 -2.24
N SER A 40 -10.24 5.72 -1.66
CA SER A 40 -11.46 6.22 -2.30
C SER A 40 -11.17 7.00 -3.59
N ARG A 41 -10.00 7.63 -3.71
CA ARG A 41 -9.65 8.47 -4.86
C ARG A 41 -8.83 7.74 -5.92
N TYR A 42 -7.90 6.89 -5.48
CA TYR A 42 -6.89 6.29 -6.34
C TYR A 42 -6.93 4.76 -6.35
N GLY A 43 -7.65 4.12 -5.42
CA GLY A 43 -7.56 2.68 -5.18
C GLY A 43 -7.92 1.79 -6.38
N ASP A 44 -8.78 2.26 -7.29
CA ASP A 44 -9.16 1.51 -8.50
C ASP A 44 -8.17 1.72 -9.65
N ALA A 45 -7.45 2.84 -9.66
CA ALA A 45 -6.50 3.23 -10.70
C ALA A 45 -5.05 2.80 -10.41
N LEU A 46 -4.80 2.13 -9.27
CA LEU A 46 -3.46 1.65 -8.92
C LEU A 46 -2.98 0.58 -9.91
N ASP A 47 -1.78 0.78 -10.44
CA ASP A 47 -1.03 -0.24 -11.17
C ASP A 47 -0.28 -1.19 -10.22
N ASP A 48 0.27 -2.26 -10.78
CA ASP A 48 0.92 -3.32 -10.01
C ASP A 48 2.17 -2.84 -9.28
N ALA A 49 2.91 -1.89 -9.85
CA ALA A 49 4.10 -1.33 -9.21
C ALA A 49 3.72 -0.46 -8.01
N GLN A 50 2.65 0.32 -8.13
CA GLN A 50 2.08 1.12 -7.06
C GLN A 50 1.49 0.25 -5.96
N VAL A 51 0.82 -0.85 -6.31
CA VAL A 51 0.31 -1.83 -5.33
C VAL A 51 1.46 -2.43 -4.52
N ARG A 52 2.56 -2.82 -5.16
CA ARG A 52 3.75 -3.33 -4.46
C ARG A 52 4.40 -2.29 -3.55
N GLY A 53 4.65 -1.08 -4.07
CA GLY A 53 5.22 0.00 -3.28
C GLY A 53 4.34 0.38 -2.09
N LEU A 54 3.01 0.39 -2.27
CA LEU A 54 2.08 0.63 -1.16
C LEU A 54 2.06 -0.52 -0.16
N ALA A 55 2.22 -1.77 -0.60
CA ALA A 55 2.32 -2.91 0.30
C ALA A 55 3.55 -2.79 1.20
N GLU A 56 4.70 -2.43 0.64
CA GLU A 56 5.95 -2.19 1.39
C GLU A 56 5.82 -1.00 2.34
N LEU A 57 5.25 0.12 1.86
CA LEU A 57 4.99 1.29 2.70
C LEU A 57 4.10 0.95 3.92
N LEU A 58 3.12 0.07 3.72
CA LEU A 58 2.20 -0.36 4.77
C LEU A 58 2.80 -1.42 5.72
N GLU A 59 4.06 -1.82 5.57
CA GLU A 59 4.76 -2.58 6.62
C GLU A 59 5.32 -1.67 7.73
N LEU A 60 5.27 -0.34 7.56
CA LEU A 60 5.69 0.61 8.59
C LEU A 60 4.77 0.58 9.83
N PRO A 61 5.34 0.77 11.04
CA PRO A 61 4.57 1.04 12.25
C PRO A 61 3.72 2.31 12.13
N ASP A 62 2.63 2.37 12.90
CA ASP A 62 1.65 3.46 12.77
C ASP A 62 2.26 4.86 13.00
N ASN A 63 3.17 5.01 13.96
CA ASN A 63 3.82 6.31 14.21
C ASN A 63 4.76 6.72 13.07
N ASP A 64 5.60 5.79 12.60
CA ASP A 64 6.56 6.06 11.52
C ASP A 64 5.82 6.41 10.21
N LEU A 65 4.74 5.68 9.93
CA LEU A 65 3.87 5.96 8.78
C LEU A 65 3.22 7.34 8.90
N LEU A 66 2.74 7.70 10.10
CA LEU A 66 2.12 9.02 10.32
C LEU A 66 3.14 10.14 10.13
N ASP A 67 4.34 10.01 10.68
CA ASP A 67 5.40 11.02 10.53
C ASP A 67 5.82 11.19 9.08
N LEU A 68 5.91 10.09 8.31
CA LEU A 68 6.16 10.14 6.87
C LEU A 68 5.03 10.85 6.11
N LEU A 69 3.77 10.51 6.39
CA LEU A 69 2.60 11.15 5.75
C LEU A 69 2.46 12.63 6.12
N MET A 70 2.97 13.04 7.29
CA MET A 70 3.03 14.43 7.72
C MET A 70 4.28 15.17 7.22
N GLY A 71 5.20 14.51 6.52
CA GLY A 71 6.44 15.12 6.01
C GLY A 71 7.44 15.51 7.10
N ARG A 72 7.51 14.71 8.17
CA ARG A 72 8.39 14.93 9.33
C ARG A 72 9.70 14.12 9.31
N THR A 73 9.89 13.31 8.27
CA THR A 73 11.09 12.48 8.02
C THR A 73 11.95 13.04 6.88
#